data_AF-A0AAN7U7I2-F1
#
_entry.id   AF-A0AAN7U7I2-F1
#
_cell.length_a   1.000
_cell.length_b   1.000
_cell.length_c   1.000
_cell.angle_alpha   90.00
_cell.angle_beta   90.00
_cell.angle_gamma   90.00
#
_symmetry.space_group_name_H-M   'P 1'
#
loop_
_entity.id
_entity.type
_entity.pdbx_description
1 polymer ?
#
loop_
_entity_poly.entity_id
_entity_poly.type
_entity_poly.pdbx_seq_one_letter_code
_entity_poly.pdbx_strand_id
1 'polypeptide(L)'
;MYGISIMYTSNNNESYGLVQEKYPTPIVWPPFNPPTKGGDFVIKGSYLLFSENADSFRIIYPELKKINIVDSSTVDATNVTVKTPSGCGYQVIRWANGKTYNFNYANPTISNISITSSSIIVNGSNFCDESYPSNITIDGNIIKSTNIEKDQDSIVINYFQLHTIKSVMKIETSNVTSIEVEIEFKPEPLIINSVPINKNGLVIIEGLRFSLSPISKSQNDTILVKIGNLTCVNVILSSNKSISCNLNPVFSNSTPSTFDQRNLRVLVSINNIVNENNLLFNYGIVKLNPNKYSLPNRVLQLNGDCLGNSNDTVVYLNGKITKINDLQINYYETTLSFKIPDEFKSKLNVSVKYNNIMSNEIQIDISFYSSLSNQSPNTNGNSIIIFTLYNIIPANYYEKSSIRIKSDQTRIYGTPVNSSNNSTNQDIQSFSFLIPSGCGKKDIDIIIGNQSCPSSITYSEPIVSNCIVSGFGSKNDNIICYGNFGNKDYFNQSSILFSKNEI
;
A
#
# COMPACT_ATOMS: atom_id res chain seq x y z
N MET A 1 56.56 -38.00 33.63
CA MET A 1 55.68 -39.17 33.42
C MET A 1 54.55 -38.74 32.49
N TYR A 2 54.63 -39.11 31.22
CA TYR A 2 53.52 -39.01 30.26
C TYR A 2 52.83 -40.38 30.19
N GLY A 3 52.37 -40.86 31.35
CA GLY A 3 51.84 -42.22 31.52
C GLY A 3 50.32 -42.23 31.57
N ILE A 4 49.73 -43.01 30.67
CA ILE A 4 48.29 -43.32 30.55
C ILE A 4 47.80 -44.31 31.63
N SER A 5 48.70 -44.79 32.48
CA SER A 5 48.42 -45.54 33.70
C SER A 5 49.47 -45.20 34.76
N ILE A 6 49.05 -45.08 36.02
CA ILE A 6 49.97 -44.95 37.17
C ILE A 6 49.90 -46.26 37.94
N MET A 7 50.94 -47.08 37.77
CA MET A 7 51.13 -48.34 38.48
C MET A 7 52.12 -48.10 39.62
N TYR A 8 51.85 -48.66 40.79
CA TYR A 8 52.84 -48.77 41.84
C TYR A 8 53.08 -50.24 42.16
N THR A 9 54.35 -50.57 42.37
CA THR A 9 54.77 -51.92 42.72
C THR A 9 54.84 -52.01 44.23
N SER A 10 54.14 -52.97 44.82
CA SER A 10 54.26 -53.25 46.25
C SER A 10 55.62 -53.92 46.54
N ASN A 11 55.99 -53.98 47.82
CA ASN A 11 57.20 -54.69 48.27
C ASN A 11 57.21 -56.19 47.91
N ASN A 12 56.08 -56.74 47.43
CA ASN A 12 55.93 -58.13 47.01
C ASN A 12 55.97 -58.29 45.47
N ASN A 13 56.43 -57.29 44.70
CA ASN A 13 56.44 -57.27 43.23
C ASN A 13 55.04 -57.33 42.56
N GLU A 14 53.97 -57.13 43.32
CA GLU A 14 52.63 -57.01 42.76
C GLU A 14 52.39 -55.59 42.26
N SER A 15 51.95 -55.46 41.01
CA SER A 15 51.64 -54.16 40.40
C SER A 15 50.17 -53.82 40.62
N TYR A 16 49.92 -52.74 41.33
CA TYR A 16 48.57 -52.23 41.59
C TYR A 16 48.32 -51.00 40.73
N GLY A 17 47.17 -50.96 40.06
CA GLY A 17 46.65 -49.72 39.50
C GLY A 17 46.22 -48.77 40.61
N LEU A 18 46.40 -47.46 40.41
CA LEU A 18 45.81 -46.48 41.30
C LEU A 18 44.28 -46.58 41.29
N VAL A 19 43.67 -46.54 42.48
CA VAL A 19 42.21 -46.48 42.61
C VAL A 19 41.72 -45.14 42.04
N GLN A 20 40.57 -45.13 41.36
CA GLN A 20 40.10 -43.96 40.62
C GLN A 20 39.99 -42.69 41.48
N GLU A 21 39.61 -42.79 42.76
CA GLU A 21 39.53 -41.62 43.66
C GLU A 21 40.89 -40.98 43.94
N LYS A 22 41.99 -41.68 43.67
CA LYS A 22 43.37 -41.22 43.85
C LYS A 22 44.01 -40.68 42.57
N TYR A 23 43.31 -40.66 41.43
CA TYR A 23 43.84 -40.01 40.23
C TYR A 23 44.03 -38.51 40.45
N PRO A 24 45.11 -37.90 39.94
CA PRO A 24 45.29 -36.46 39.99
C PRO A 24 44.08 -35.72 39.39
N THR A 25 43.74 -34.58 39.96
CA THR A 25 42.66 -33.74 39.42
C THR A 25 43.08 -33.16 38.08
N PRO A 26 42.31 -33.35 36.99
CA PRO A 26 42.59 -32.73 35.71
C PRO A 26 42.62 -31.21 35.82
N ILE A 27 43.60 -30.58 35.19
CA ILE A 27 43.74 -29.12 35.13
C ILE A 27 43.47 -28.71 33.68
N VAL A 28 42.35 -28.04 33.45
CA VAL A 28 42.00 -27.52 32.11
C VAL A 28 42.50 -26.08 31.98
N TRP A 29 43.28 -25.82 30.94
CA TRP A 29 43.76 -24.47 30.61
C TRP A 29 42.68 -23.70 29.83
N PRO A 30 42.37 -22.46 30.23
CA PRO A 30 41.39 -21.64 29.52
C PRO A 30 41.92 -21.16 28.16
N PRO A 31 41.02 -20.90 27.19
CA PRO A 31 39.57 -21.08 27.25
C PRO A 31 39.12 -22.48 26.78
N PHE A 32 38.26 -23.15 27.56
CA PHE A 32 37.48 -24.30 27.09
C PHE A 32 36.02 -23.88 26.92
N ASN A 33 35.71 -23.32 25.75
CA ASN A 33 34.39 -22.81 25.41
C ASN A 33 33.95 -23.38 24.05
N PRO A 34 33.43 -24.62 24.00
CA PRO A 34 33.01 -25.24 22.74
C PRO A 34 31.81 -24.51 22.11
N PRO A 35 31.62 -24.57 20.77
CA PRO A 35 30.45 -24.02 20.10
C PRO A 35 29.14 -24.70 20.54
N THR A 36 28.02 -23.97 20.55
CA THR A 36 26.73 -24.53 21.03
C THR A 36 26.19 -25.67 20.16
N LYS A 37 26.55 -25.70 18.87
CA LYS A 37 26.24 -26.81 17.96
C LYS A 37 27.03 -28.09 18.26
N GLY A 38 28.03 -28.01 19.16
CA GLY A 38 28.96 -29.08 19.43
C GLY A 38 29.97 -29.28 18.30
N GLY A 39 30.53 -30.48 18.22
CA GLY A 39 31.55 -30.85 17.24
C GLY A 39 32.94 -31.00 17.87
N ASP A 40 33.96 -31.00 17.02
CA ASP A 40 35.32 -31.28 17.45
C ASP A 40 35.96 -30.05 18.12
N PHE A 41 36.57 -30.25 19.27
CA PHE A 41 37.23 -29.22 20.06
C PHE A 41 38.49 -29.79 20.74
N VAL A 42 39.50 -28.97 20.96
CA VAL A 42 40.73 -29.40 21.64
C VAL A 42 40.71 -28.89 23.08
N ILE A 43 40.65 -29.81 24.04
CA ILE A 43 40.83 -29.52 25.46
C ILE A 43 42.33 -29.52 25.75
N LYS A 44 42.84 -28.41 26.26
CA LYS A 44 44.24 -28.28 26.66
C LYS A 44 44.37 -28.29 28.18
N GLY A 45 45.44 -28.87 28.69
CA GLY A 45 45.61 -28.97 30.13
C GLY A 45 46.72 -29.89 30.57
N SER A 46 46.68 -30.25 31.84
CA SER A 46 47.48 -31.31 32.42
C SER A 46 46.54 -32.38 32.96
N TYR A 47 46.98 -33.64 32.92
CA TYR A 47 46.27 -34.73 33.59
C TYR A 47 44.86 -34.97 33.02
N LEU A 48 44.64 -34.71 31.72
CA LEU A 48 43.30 -34.80 31.12
C LEU A 48 42.81 -36.25 30.97
N LEU A 49 43.74 -37.20 30.83
CA LEU A 49 43.46 -38.63 30.62
C LEU A 49 44.39 -39.52 31.45
N PHE A 50 43.81 -40.54 32.08
CA PHE A 50 44.48 -41.47 33.01
C PHE A 50 44.12 -42.95 32.77
N SER A 51 43.46 -43.25 31.66
CA SER A 51 43.07 -44.60 31.28
C SER A 51 43.22 -44.76 29.78
N GLU A 52 43.84 -45.86 29.35
CA GLU A 52 43.94 -46.26 27.94
C GLU A 52 42.57 -46.50 27.30
N ASN A 53 41.52 -46.71 28.12
CA ASN A 53 40.16 -47.00 27.69
C ASN A 53 39.18 -45.85 27.99
N ALA A 54 39.65 -44.63 28.26
CA ALA A 54 38.75 -43.50 28.44
C ALA A 54 38.14 -43.09 27.08
N ASP A 55 36.86 -43.39 26.89
CA ASP A 55 36.11 -43.07 25.66
C ASP A 55 35.38 -41.73 25.73
N SER A 56 35.13 -41.21 26.94
CA SER A 56 34.30 -40.02 27.15
C SER A 56 34.47 -39.34 28.50
N PHE A 57 34.17 -38.04 28.54
CA PHE A 57 33.89 -37.29 29.77
C PHE A 57 32.38 -37.17 29.99
N ARG A 58 31.94 -37.25 31.25
CA ARG A 58 30.51 -37.14 31.60
C ARG A 58 30.17 -35.71 31.99
N ILE A 59 29.23 -35.10 31.27
CA ILE A 59 28.54 -33.89 31.70
C ILE A 59 27.44 -34.32 32.68
N ILE A 60 27.41 -33.71 33.86
CA ILE A 60 26.45 -34.03 34.94
C ILE A 60 25.42 -32.93 35.20
N TYR A 61 25.57 -31.77 34.55
CA TYR A 61 24.66 -30.63 34.66
C TYR A 61 24.68 -29.85 33.34
N PRO A 62 23.51 -29.35 32.86
CA PRO A 62 22.18 -29.49 33.46
C PRO A 62 21.55 -30.87 33.24
N GLU A 63 22.06 -31.63 32.26
CA GLU A 63 21.59 -32.96 31.89
C GLU A 63 22.76 -33.90 31.66
N LEU A 64 22.51 -35.20 31.79
CA LEU A 64 23.52 -36.22 31.55
C LEU A 64 23.85 -36.31 30.05
N LYS A 65 25.03 -35.81 29.67
CA LYS A 65 25.58 -35.90 28.30
C LYS A 65 27.01 -36.44 28.33
N LYS A 66 27.52 -36.86 27.18
CA LYS A 66 28.91 -37.30 27.02
C LYS A 66 29.66 -36.41 26.05
N ILE A 67 30.90 -36.07 26.41
CA ILE A 67 31.90 -35.51 25.51
C ILE A 67 32.78 -36.69 25.09
N ASN A 68 32.71 -37.09 23.83
CA ASN A 68 33.47 -38.25 23.37
C ASN A 68 34.91 -37.85 23.09
N ILE A 69 35.86 -38.68 23.46
CA ILE A 69 37.27 -38.47 23.12
C ILE A 69 37.47 -39.01 21.71
N VAL A 70 38.03 -38.18 20.81
CA VAL A 70 38.28 -38.59 19.43
C VAL A 70 39.59 -39.37 19.42
N ASP A 71 39.52 -40.65 19.10
CA ASP A 71 40.64 -41.60 19.09
C ASP A 71 41.86 -41.02 18.37
N SER A 72 42.99 -40.95 19.07
CA SER A 72 44.30 -40.80 18.44
C SER A 72 45.20 -41.88 19.01
N SER A 73 45.78 -42.69 18.12
CA SER A 73 46.71 -43.78 18.43
C SER A 73 47.95 -43.35 19.22
N THR A 74 48.09 -42.05 19.50
CA THR A 74 49.05 -41.43 20.42
C THR A 74 48.36 -40.31 21.19
N VAL A 75 47.69 -40.65 22.30
CA VAL A 75 46.96 -39.67 23.11
C VAL A 75 47.94 -38.75 23.85
N ASP A 76 48.03 -37.50 23.40
CA ASP A 76 48.65 -36.43 24.18
C ASP A 76 47.71 -36.04 25.32
N ALA A 77 48.04 -36.48 26.55
CA ALA A 77 47.29 -36.17 27.76
C ALA A 77 47.26 -34.67 28.13
N THR A 78 47.93 -33.82 27.34
CA THR A 78 47.89 -32.36 27.44
C THR A 78 47.07 -31.66 26.35
N ASN A 79 46.77 -32.35 25.24
CA ASN A 79 45.98 -31.83 24.12
C ASN A 79 45.01 -32.93 23.63
N VAL A 80 43.80 -32.95 24.19
CA VAL A 80 42.81 -33.99 23.90
C VAL A 80 41.77 -33.44 22.93
N THR A 81 41.71 -34.01 21.73
CA THR A 81 40.62 -33.76 20.80
C THR A 81 39.37 -34.48 21.29
N VAL A 82 38.29 -33.73 21.45
CA VAL A 82 37.00 -34.25 21.89
C VAL A 82 35.91 -33.84 20.92
N LYS A 83 34.84 -34.64 20.86
CA LYS A 83 33.60 -34.29 20.20
C LYS A 83 32.58 -33.90 21.27
N THR A 84 32.38 -32.59 21.43
CA THR A 84 31.41 -32.05 22.38
C THR A 84 29.99 -32.20 21.81
N PRO A 85 28.99 -32.56 22.64
CA PRO A 85 27.60 -32.59 22.21
C PRO A 85 27.09 -31.16 21.96
N SER A 86 25.92 -31.03 21.32
CA SER A 86 25.22 -29.74 21.31
C SER A 86 24.76 -29.38 22.72
N GLY A 87 24.78 -28.08 23.03
CA GLY A 87 24.37 -27.57 24.32
C GLY A 87 24.41 -26.04 24.40
N CYS A 88 24.08 -25.51 25.58
CA CYS A 88 24.00 -24.07 25.83
C CYS A 88 24.42 -23.76 27.26
N GLY A 89 24.97 -22.57 27.48
CA GLY A 89 25.23 -22.06 28.83
C GLY A 89 26.24 -22.87 29.64
N TYR A 90 26.06 -22.79 30.95
CA TYR A 90 26.94 -23.38 31.95
C TYR A 90 26.79 -24.90 32.06
N GLN A 91 27.91 -25.60 32.16
CA GLN A 91 28.02 -27.05 32.16
C GLN A 91 29.02 -27.52 33.21
N VAL A 92 28.81 -28.75 33.72
CA VAL A 92 29.72 -29.36 34.69
C VAL A 92 30.15 -30.73 34.21
N ILE A 93 31.47 -30.92 34.02
CA ILE A 93 32.10 -32.22 33.78
C ILE A 93 32.40 -32.87 35.13
N ARG A 94 32.15 -34.18 35.24
CA ARG A 94 32.64 -35.01 36.35
C ARG A 94 33.75 -35.92 35.85
N TRP A 95 34.94 -35.76 36.43
CA TRP A 95 36.10 -36.60 36.15
C TRP A 95 35.99 -37.97 36.84
N ALA A 96 36.81 -38.92 36.43
CA ALA A 96 36.83 -40.29 36.98
C ALA A 96 37.11 -40.31 38.50
N ASN A 97 37.93 -39.39 39.01
CA ASN A 97 38.19 -39.25 40.46
C ASN A 97 37.07 -38.54 41.24
N GLY A 98 35.94 -38.26 40.59
CA GLY A 98 34.78 -37.61 41.20
C GLY A 98 34.88 -36.09 41.33
N LYS A 99 36.03 -35.47 41.00
CA LYS A 99 36.14 -34.00 40.95
C LYS A 99 35.38 -33.44 39.76
N THR A 100 34.99 -32.18 39.86
CA THR A 100 34.20 -31.49 38.84
C THR A 100 35.00 -30.37 38.18
N TYR A 101 34.65 -30.06 36.94
CA TYR A 101 35.14 -28.90 36.21
C TYR A 101 33.98 -28.18 35.54
N ASN A 102 33.98 -26.86 35.68
CA ASN A 102 32.90 -26.00 35.20
C ASN A 102 33.34 -25.34 33.91
N PHE A 103 32.48 -25.32 32.91
CA PHE A 103 32.74 -24.62 31.64
C PHE A 103 31.46 -24.02 31.09
N ASN A 104 31.59 -23.12 30.12
CA ASN A 104 30.48 -22.56 29.38
C ASN A 104 30.63 -22.88 27.90
N TYR A 105 29.53 -23.11 27.19
CA TYR A 105 29.55 -23.01 25.73
C TYR A 105 29.93 -21.58 25.31
N ALA A 106 30.43 -21.45 24.08
CA ALA A 106 30.82 -20.16 23.52
C ALA A 106 29.67 -19.14 23.57
N ASN A 107 30.02 -17.88 23.82
CA ASN A 107 29.05 -16.79 23.82
C ASN A 107 28.45 -16.60 22.41
N PRO A 108 27.16 -16.19 22.32
CA PRO A 108 26.55 -15.84 21.06
C PRO A 108 27.32 -14.69 20.41
N THR A 109 27.32 -14.67 19.08
CA THR A 109 27.87 -13.56 18.27
C THR A 109 26.94 -13.28 17.11
N ILE A 110 26.76 -12.00 16.77
CA ILE A 110 25.95 -11.58 15.61
C ILE A 110 26.90 -11.25 14.46
N SER A 111 26.66 -11.85 13.30
CA SER A 111 27.39 -11.56 12.06
C SER A 111 26.66 -10.53 11.20
N ASN A 112 25.33 -10.61 11.12
CA ASN A 112 24.49 -9.69 10.35
C ASN A 112 23.05 -9.66 10.87
N ILE A 113 22.36 -8.54 10.67
CA ILE A 113 20.92 -8.39 10.92
C ILE A 113 20.27 -7.83 9.67
N SER A 114 19.23 -8.50 9.18
CA SER A 114 18.39 -7.99 8.09
C SER A 114 16.95 -7.83 8.56
N ILE A 115 16.34 -6.70 8.24
CA ILE A 115 14.97 -6.36 8.65
C ILE A 115 14.10 -6.27 7.41
N THR A 116 13.01 -7.02 7.38
CA THR A 116 11.98 -6.96 6.34
C THR A 116 10.79 -6.14 6.83
N SER A 117 9.67 -6.18 6.08
CA SER A 117 8.41 -5.57 6.51
C SER A 117 7.76 -6.31 7.69
N SER A 118 8.05 -7.59 7.88
CA SER A 118 7.38 -8.45 8.89
C SER A 118 8.34 -9.28 9.75
N SER A 119 9.65 -9.21 9.52
CA SER A 119 10.61 -10.01 10.25
C SER A 119 11.95 -9.32 10.49
N ILE A 120 12.62 -9.74 11.56
CA ILE A 120 14.02 -9.45 11.86
C ILE A 120 14.76 -10.78 11.77
N ILE A 121 15.77 -10.87 10.92
CA ILE A 121 16.60 -12.07 10.75
C ILE A 121 17.98 -11.73 11.28
N VAL A 122 18.38 -12.41 12.34
CA VAL A 122 19.68 -12.27 13.00
C VAL A 122 20.51 -13.49 12.64
N ASN A 123 21.59 -13.28 11.90
CA ASN A 123 22.55 -14.33 11.58
C ASN A 123 23.77 -14.20 12.49
N GLY A 124 24.36 -15.33 12.84
CA GLY A 124 25.44 -15.34 13.81
C GLY A 124 25.91 -16.74 14.15
N SER A 125 26.36 -16.92 15.38
CA SER A 125 26.71 -18.23 15.91
C SER A 125 26.45 -18.28 17.41
N ASN A 126 26.31 -19.50 17.92
CA ASN A 126 26.15 -19.80 19.34
C ASN A 126 24.85 -19.26 19.99
N PHE A 127 23.75 -19.13 19.23
CA PHE A 127 22.46 -18.69 19.78
C PHE A 127 21.71 -19.76 20.60
N CYS A 128 22.24 -20.99 20.65
CA CYS A 128 21.55 -22.16 21.16
C CYS A 128 20.29 -22.50 20.35
N ASP A 129 19.93 -23.78 20.23
CA ASP A 129 18.72 -24.17 19.50
C ASP A 129 17.43 -23.90 20.28
N GLU A 130 16.30 -24.24 19.65
CA GLU A 130 14.95 -24.13 20.18
C GLU A 130 14.72 -24.88 21.51
N SER A 131 15.55 -25.89 21.84
CA SER A 131 15.42 -26.62 23.10
C SER A 131 15.83 -25.76 24.31
N TYR A 132 16.56 -24.66 24.07
CA TYR A 132 17.03 -23.74 25.10
C TYR A 132 16.21 -22.44 25.07
N PRO A 133 15.53 -22.07 26.17
CA PRO A 133 14.74 -20.85 26.21
C PRO A 133 15.62 -19.62 25.95
N SER A 134 15.03 -18.64 25.28
CA SER A 134 15.65 -17.35 25.01
C SER A 134 14.67 -16.23 25.29
N ASN A 135 15.16 -15.20 25.94
CA ASN A 135 14.42 -13.98 26.18
C ASN A 135 14.95 -12.92 25.22
N ILE A 136 14.12 -12.53 24.26
CA ILE A 136 14.46 -11.48 23.30
C ILE A 136 13.58 -10.29 23.61
N THR A 137 14.20 -9.12 23.80
CA THR A 137 13.49 -7.87 24.02
C THR A 137 13.87 -6.84 22.96
N ILE A 138 12.92 -5.98 22.59
CA ILE A 138 13.14 -4.81 21.74
C ILE A 138 12.65 -3.60 22.52
N ASP A 139 13.55 -2.67 22.82
CA ASP A 139 13.30 -1.51 23.69
C ASP A 139 12.67 -1.91 25.04
N GLY A 140 13.15 -3.02 25.61
CA GLY A 140 12.65 -3.59 26.86
C GLY A 140 11.33 -4.37 26.76
N ASN A 141 10.67 -4.39 25.59
CA ASN A 141 9.45 -5.19 25.38
C ASN A 141 9.80 -6.63 25.03
N ILE A 142 9.33 -7.58 25.84
CA ILE A 142 9.55 -9.01 25.63
C ILE A 142 8.79 -9.49 24.39
N ILE A 143 9.51 -10.13 23.48
CA ILE A 143 8.94 -10.79 22.30
C ILE A 143 8.43 -12.18 22.70
N LYS A 144 7.20 -12.50 22.31
CA LYS A 144 6.60 -13.82 22.57
C LYS A 144 7.40 -14.91 21.84
N SER A 145 7.63 -16.04 22.51
CA SER A 145 8.34 -17.19 21.94
C SER A 145 7.70 -17.72 20.66
N THR A 146 6.38 -17.61 20.51
CA THR A 146 5.66 -18.00 19.27
C THR A 146 6.07 -17.19 18.04
N ASN A 147 6.72 -16.04 18.23
CA ASN A 147 7.18 -15.18 17.15
C ASN A 147 8.68 -15.35 16.90
N ILE A 148 9.34 -16.30 17.56
CA ILE A 148 10.78 -16.52 17.48
C ILE A 148 11.01 -17.93 16.95
N GLU A 149 11.61 -18.01 15.77
CA GLU A 149 12.23 -19.23 15.27
C GLU A 149 13.73 -19.10 15.49
N LYS A 150 14.36 -20.14 16.03
CA LYS A 150 15.77 -20.06 16.42
C LYS A 150 16.47 -21.38 16.20
N ASP A 151 17.67 -21.27 15.64
CA ASP A 151 18.67 -22.31 15.58
C ASP A 151 20.01 -21.79 16.13
N GLN A 152 21.04 -22.61 16.18
CA GLN A 152 22.34 -22.25 16.73
C GLN A 152 23.05 -21.13 15.93
N ASP A 153 22.72 -20.94 14.65
CA ASP A 153 23.36 -19.97 13.75
C ASP A 153 22.42 -18.83 13.30
N SER A 154 21.12 -18.90 13.59
CA SER A 154 20.16 -17.86 13.20
C SER A 154 18.97 -17.71 14.14
N ILE A 155 18.46 -16.49 14.28
CA ILE A 155 17.18 -16.18 14.93
C ILE A 155 16.31 -15.41 13.93
N VAL A 156 15.09 -15.88 13.70
CA VAL A 156 14.06 -15.17 12.93
C VAL A 156 12.97 -14.73 13.89
N ILE A 157 12.71 -13.42 13.92
CA ILE A 157 11.70 -12.81 14.77
C ILE A 157 10.59 -12.25 13.90
N ASN A 158 9.37 -12.78 14.01
CA ASN A 158 8.19 -12.17 13.40
C ASN A 158 7.81 -10.91 14.18
N TYR A 159 8.10 -9.75 13.58
CA TYR A 159 7.97 -8.45 14.21
C TYR A 159 7.58 -7.39 13.18
N PHE A 160 6.49 -6.69 13.45
CA PHE A 160 5.98 -5.63 12.58
C PHE A 160 6.15 -4.27 13.24
N GLN A 161 7.02 -3.43 12.66
CA GLN A 161 7.25 -2.07 13.13
C GLN A 161 6.50 -1.06 12.26
N LEU A 162 5.74 -0.17 12.90
CA LEU A 162 5.00 0.92 12.25
C LEU A 162 5.80 2.22 12.10
N HIS A 163 6.85 2.38 12.90
CA HIS A 163 7.60 3.63 13.02
C HIS A 163 8.99 3.53 12.40
N THR A 164 9.48 4.66 11.88
CA THR A 164 10.92 4.81 11.63
C THR A 164 11.61 5.12 12.95
N ILE A 165 12.45 4.22 13.44
CA ILE A 165 13.05 4.32 14.77
C ILE A 165 14.36 3.51 14.88
N LYS A 166 15.27 3.96 15.74
CA LYS A 166 16.38 3.17 16.27
C LYS A 166 15.92 2.46 17.53
N SER A 167 16.08 1.15 17.59
CA SER A 167 15.70 0.32 18.74
C SER A 167 16.88 -0.48 19.23
N VAL A 168 16.91 -0.79 20.52
CA VAL A 168 17.89 -1.71 21.11
C VAL A 168 17.26 -3.07 21.24
N MET A 169 17.83 -4.06 20.57
CA MET A 169 17.46 -5.45 20.70
C MET A 169 18.42 -6.15 21.65
N LYS A 170 17.88 -6.85 22.65
CA LYS A 170 18.64 -7.67 23.59
C LYS A 170 18.27 -9.14 23.42
N ILE A 171 19.28 -9.99 23.25
CA ILE A 171 19.14 -11.44 23.10
C ILE A 171 19.79 -12.10 24.32
N GLU A 172 19.00 -12.81 25.13
CA GLU A 172 19.45 -13.57 26.29
C GLU A 172 19.16 -15.06 26.05
N THR A 173 20.19 -15.89 25.99
CA THR A 173 20.05 -17.34 25.74
C THR A 173 20.52 -18.10 26.98
N SER A 174 19.61 -18.86 27.63
CA SER A 174 19.86 -19.80 28.75
C SER A 174 21.17 -19.60 29.56
N ASN A 175 21.26 -18.48 30.30
CA ASN A 175 22.38 -18.12 31.19
C ASN A 175 23.75 -17.89 30.51
N VAL A 176 23.77 -17.67 29.19
CA VAL A 176 24.92 -17.14 28.45
C VAL A 176 24.89 -15.61 28.51
N THR A 177 26.03 -14.97 28.27
CA THR A 177 26.14 -13.50 28.18
C THR A 177 25.12 -12.95 27.20
N SER A 178 24.33 -11.96 27.64
CA SER A 178 23.38 -11.27 26.77
C SER A 178 24.08 -10.45 25.69
N ILE A 179 23.53 -10.43 24.49
CA ILE A 179 23.96 -9.51 23.43
C ILE A 179 22.96 -8.38 23.35
N GLU A 180 23.47 -7.15 23.28
CA GLU A 180 22.70 -5.97 22.91
C GLU A 180 23.19 -5.43 21.58
N VAL A 181 22.25 -5.08 20.70
CA VAL A 181 22.54 -4.54 19.37
C VAL A 181 21.53 -3.46 19.02
N GLU A 182 22.02 -2.34 18.48
CA GLU A 182 21.16 -1.31 17.91
C GLU A 182 20.68 -1.76 16.53
N ILE A 183 19.37 -1.68 16.31
CA ILE A 183 18.73 -1.97 15.03
C ILE A 183 17.97 -0.73 14.53
N GLU A 184 17.98 -0.52 13.22
CA GLU A 184 17.29 0.61 12.59
C GLU A 184 16.11 0.13 11.75
N PHE A 185 14.90 0.52 12.15
CA PHE A 185 13.72 0.35 11.32
C PHE A 185 13.63 1.54 10.36
N LYS A 186 14.12 1.33 9.13
CA LYS A 186 14.22 2.37 8.10
C LYS A 186 12.88 2.61 7.40
N PRO A 187 12.60 3.85 6.92
CA PRO A 187 11.42 4.10 6.11
C PRO A 187 11.51 3.28 4.81
N GLU A 188 10.37 2.79 4.31
CA GLU A 188 10.33 1.93 3.13
C GLU A 188 9.29 2.44 2.12
N PRO A 189 9.64 3.43 1.29
CA PRO A 189 8.79 3.93 0.21
C PRO A 189 8.62 2.88 -0.90
N LEU A 190 7.39 2.44 -1.17
CA LEU A 190 7.12 1.37 -2.13
C LEU A 190 6.60 1.88 -3.47
N ILE A 191 5.75 2.90 -3.44
CA ILE A 191 5.07 3.43 -4.62
C ILE A 191 5.12 4.96 -4.55
N ILE A 192 5.29 5.59 -5.70
CA ILE A 192 5.22 7.04 -5.85
C ILE A 192 4.43 7.36 -7.12
N ASN A 193 3.62 8.41 -7.07
CA ASN A 193 2.93 8.91 -8.26
C ASN A 193 3.88 9.72 -9.15
N SER A 194 3.44 10.06 -10.36
CA SER A 194 4.17 10.95 -11.26
C SER A 194 3.58 12.36 -11.25
N VAL A 195 4.42 13.38 -11.43
CA VAL A 195 3.97 14.77 -11.56
C VAL A 195 4.41 15.41 -12.88
N PRO A 196 3.68 16.44 -13.39
CA PRO A 196 4.08 17.15 -14.60
C PRO A 196 5.38 17.91 -14.38
N ILE A 197 6.27 17.87 -15.36
CA ILE A 197 7.62 18.46 -15.23
C ILE A 197 7.62 19.99 -15.12
N ASN A 198 6.66 20.65 -15.79
CA ASN A 198 6.59 22.11 -15.92
C ASN A 198 5.70 22.77 -14.87
N LYS A 199 5.15 22.01 -13.91
CA LYS A 199 4.19 22.52 -12.92
C LYS A 199 4.57 22.07 -11.51
N ASN A 200 4.08 22.79 -10.51
CA ASN A 200 4.06 22.28 -9.15
C ASN A 200 3.16 21.04 -9.12
N GLY A 201 3.66 19.96 -8.52
CA GLY A 201 2.92 18.71 -8.42
C GLY A 201 2.88 18.20 -6.99
N LEU A 202 1.71 17.70 -6.58
CA LEU A 202 1.58 16.95 -5.35
C LEU A 202 2.14 15.53 -5.57
N VAL A 203 3.25 15.26 -4.91
CA VAL A 203 3.85 13.94 -4.82
C VAL A 203 3.22 13.21 -3.63
N ILE A 204 2.81 11.97 -3.87
CA ILE A 204 2.29 11.05 -2.87
C ILE A 204 3.17 9.80 -2.92
N ILE A 205 3.81 9.52 -1.79
CA ILE A 205 4.65 8.35 -1.59
C ILE A 205 3.89 7.42 -0.65
N GLU A 206 3.62 6.20 -1.10
CA GLU A 206 3.05 5.13 -0.31
C GLU A 206 4.13 4.14 0.10
N GLY A 207 4.09 3.67 1.35
CA GLY A 207 5.14 2.82 1.88
C GLY A 207 4.86 2.32 3.29
N LEU A 208 5.91 1.86 3.94
CA LEU A 208 5.89 1.36 5.32
C LEU A 208 6.78 2.22 6.23
N ARG A 209 6.52 2.13 7.53
CA ARG A 209 7.32 2.76 8.58
C ARG A 209 7.35 4.29 8.52
N PHE A 210 6.34 4.94 7.96
CA PHE A 210 6.30 6.40 7.91
C PHE A 210 5.81 7.06 9.20
N SER A 211 5.19 6.31 10.11
CA SER A 211 4.66 6.88 11.36
C SER A 211 5.79 7.44 12.23
N LEU A 212 5.55 8.61 12.83
CA LEU A 212 6.46 9.21 13.80
C LEU A 212 6.41 8.45 15.13
N SER A 213 7.57 8.25 15.76
CA SER A 213 7.63 7.52 17.03
C SER A 213 7.00 8.35 18.16
N PRO A 214 6.17 7.76 19.04
CA PRO A 214 5.63 8.47 20.19
C PRO A 214 6.71 8.90 21.22
N ILE A 215 7.92 8.34 21.13
CA ILE A 215 9.06 8.64 22.01
C ILE A 215 9.74 9.97 21.63
N SER A 216 9.57 10.45 20.39
CA SER A 216 10.17 11.70 19.89
C SER A 216 9.25 12.92 19.98
N LYS A 217 8.31 12.96 20.93
CA LYS A 217 7.40 14.13 21.14
C LYS A 217 8.09 15.45 21.53
N SER A 218 9.41 15.45 21.75
CA SER A 218 10.20 16.64 22.09
C SER A 218 11.15 17.11 20.97
N GLN A 219 11.24 16.39 19.86
CA GLN A 219 12.03 16.81 18.71
C GLN A 219 11.09 17.27 17.61
N ASN A 220 11.42 18.38 16.95
CA ASN A 220 10.80 18.73 15.68
C ASN A 220 11.10 17.57 14.72
N ASP A 221 10.17 16.62 14.59
CA ASP A 221 10.36 15.46 13.72
C ASP A 221 10.63 15.97 12.29
N THR A 222 11.87 15.80 11.83
CA THR A 222 12.29 16.27 10.51
C THR A 222 12.02 15.16 9.50
N ILE A 223 10.93 15.30 8.74
CA ILE A 223 10.70 14.50 7.54
C ILE A 223 11.31 15.24 6.35
N LEU A 224 12.24 14.60 5.67
CA LEU A 224 12.89 15.12 4.47
C LEU A 224 12.64 14.16 3.31
N VAL A 225 12.08 14.68 2.23
CA VAL A 225 11.90 13.94 0.98
C VAL A 225 12.74 14.59 -0.10
N LYS A 226 13.60 13.81 -0.74
CA LYS A 226 14.38 14.22 -1.93
C LYS A 226 14.09 13.29 -3.10
N ILE A 227 13.98 13.87 -4.28
CA ILE A 227 13.79 13.16 -5.54
C ILE A 227 14.93 13.60 -6.46
N GLY A 228 15.90 12.71 -6.68
CA GLY A 228 17.18 13.09 -7.26
C GLY A 228 17.84 14.19 -6.43
N ASN A 229 18.11 15.34 -7.06
CA ASN A 229 18.71 16.50 -6.41
C ASN A 229 17.68 17.50 -5.85
N LEU A 230 16.38 17.27 -6.08
CA LEU A 230 15.32 18.19 -5.68
C LEU A 230 14.81 17.85 -4.29
N THR A 231 14.62 18.87 -3.46
CA THR A 231 14.01 18.71 -2.14
C THR A 231 12.54 19.07 -2.21
N CYS A 232 11.69 18.16 -1.74
CA CYS A 232 10.25 18.36 -1.65
C CYS A 232 9.93 19.41 -0.58
N VAL A 233 8.93 20.25 -0.82
CA VAL A 233 8.45 21.27 0.15
C VAL A 233 7.10 20.86 0.73
N ASN A 234 6.75 21.40 1.90
CA ASN A 234 5.50 21.11 2.61
C ASN A 234 5.25 19.61 2.79
N VAL A 235 6.24 18.90 3.32
CA VAL A 235 6.13 17.46 3.58
C VAL A 235 5.13 17.22 4.71
N ILE A 236 4.10 16.42 4.43
CA ILE A 236 3.01 16.09 5.34
C ILE A 236 2.90 14.58 5.47
N LEU A 237 2.87 14.10 6.71
CA LEU A 237 2.49 12.73 6.99
C LEU A 237 0.97 12.59 6.89
N SER A 238 0.48 11.95 5.82
CA SER A 238 -0.95 11.76 5.60
C SER A 238 -1.48 10.54 6.37
N SER A 239 -0.65 9.53 6.56
CA SER A 239 -0.92 8.35 7.39
C SER A 239 0.39 7.62 7.75
N ASN A 240 0.31 6.53 8.52
CA ASN A 240 1.45 5.63 8.76
C ASN A 240 2.01 4.96 7.49
N LYS A 241 1.31 5.08 6.35
CA LYS A 241 1.67 4.49 5.07
C LYS A 241 1.79 5.51 3.94
N SER A 242 1.57 6.79 4.19
CA SER A 242 1.55 7.81 3.14
C SER A 242 2.20 9.12 3.58
N ILE A 243 3.16 9.56 2.77
CA ILE A 243 3.77 10.89 2.83
C ILE A 243 3.31 11.65 1.59
N SER A 244 2.91 12.91 1.77
CA SER A 244 2.64 13.83 0.67
C SER A 244 3.59 15.02 0.74
N CYS A 245 4.02 15.53 -0.41
CA CYS A 245 4.84 16.73 -0.50
C CYS A 245 4.65 17.41 -1.85
N ASN A 246 5.01 18.69 -1.93
CA ASN A 246 5.00 19.42 -3.19
C ASN A 246 6.39 19.39 -3.81
N LEU A 247 6.45 18.98 -5.07
CA LEU A 247 7.67 19.03 -5.87
C LEU A 247 7.61 20.26 -6.79
N ASN A 248 8.62 21.11 -6.68
CA ASN A 248 8.74 22.31 -7.50
C ASN A 248 9.12 21.95 -8.95
N PRO A 249 8.70 22.76 -9.93
CA PRO A 249 9.00 22.57 -11.34
C PRO A 249 10.49 22.77 -11.60
N VAL A 250 11.03 21.93 -12.47
CA VAL A 250 12.45 21.88 -12.81
C VAL A 250 12.92 23.18 -13.47
N PHE A 251 12.05 23.84 -14.26
CA PHE A 251 12.41 24.99 -15.10
C PHE A 251 12.16 26.35 -14.47
N SER A 252 11.99 26.44 -13.15
CA SER A 252 11.59 27.71 -12.52
C SER A 252 12.67 28.81 -12.53
N ASN A 253 13.97 28.52 -12.79
CA ASN A 253 15.01 29.56 -12.68
C ASN A 253 16.35 29.39 -13.45
N SER A 254 16.50 28.52 -14.46
CA SER A 254 17.66 28.59 -15.38
C SER A 254 17.48 27.70 -16.60
N THR A 255 18.25 28.01 -17.65
CA THR A 255 18.38 27.34 -18.95
C THR A 255 18.19 25.82 -18.92
N PRO A 256 17.63 25.22 -20.01
CA PRO A 256 17.30 23.80 -20.09
C PRO A 256 18.58 22.97 -20.06
N SER A 257 19.06 22.66 -18.85
CA SER A 257 20.13 21.70 -18.66
C SER A 257 19.53 20.29 -18.65
N THR A 258 20.38 19.34 -18.98
CA THR A 258 20.20 17.88 -19.12
C THR A 258 19.76 17.20 -17.82
N PHE A 259 18.73 17.71 -17.16
CA PHE A 259 18.15 17.10 -15.98
C PHE A 259 17.50 15.79 -16.41
N ASP A 260 18.04 14.67 -15.96
CA ASP A 260 17.45 13.36 -16.23
C ASP A 260 16.06 13.31 -15.59
N GLN A 261 15.04 13.17 -16.42
CA GLN A 261 13.64 13.23 -16.01
C GLN A 261 13.15 11.84 -15.58
N ARG A 262 14.03 10.83 -15.66
CA ARG A 262 13.72 9.43 -15.43
C ARG A 262 14.64 8.84 -14.37
N ASN A 263 14.16 7.77 -13.75
CA ASN A 263 14.88 6.95 -12.78
C ASN A 263 15.54 7.76 -11.65
N LEU A 264 14.86 8.80 -11.19
CA LEU A 264 15.33 9.64 -10.09
C LEU A 264 15.16 8.91 -8.77
N ARG A 265 16.25 8.75 -8.02
CA ARG A 265 16.19 8.08 -6.71
C ARG A 265 15.32 8.86 -5.73
N VAL A 266 14.40 8.16 -5.08
CA VAL A 266 13.58 8.69 -3.99
C VAL A 266 14.27 8.42 -2.66
N LEU A 267 14.58 9.49 -1.94
CA LEU A 267 15.15 9.48 -0.62
C LEU A 267 14.13 10.03 0.37
N VAL A 268 13.72 9.20 1.32
CA VAL A 268 12.87 9.56 2.45
C VAL A 268 13.72 9.42 3.71
N SER A 269 13.84 10.51 4.45
CA SER A 269 14.45 10.51 5.77
C SER A 269 13.44 10.94 6.82
N ILE A 270 13.33 10.15 7.89
CA ILE A 270 12.53 10.48 9.07
C ILE A 270 13.49 10.40 10.26
N ASN A 271 13.64 11.50 10.99
CA ASN A 271 14.55 11.60 12.15
C ASN A 271 15.99 11.17 11.84
N ASN A 272 16.50 11.61 10.67
CA ASN A 272 17.83 11.28 10.13
C ASN A 272 18.06 9.80 9.78
N ILE A 273 17.05 8.94 9.90
CA ILE A 273 17.09 7.57 9.39
C ILE A 273 16.62 7.60 7.94
N VAL A 274 17.46 7.12 7.02
CA VAL A 274 17.22 7.19 5.57
C VAL A 274 16.80 5.82 5.04
N ASN A 275 15.89 5.80 4.07
CA ASN A 275 15.52 4.56 3.38
C ASN A 275 16.69 3.95 2.59
N GLU A 276 16.76 2.62 2.56
CA GLU A 276 17.76 1.89 1.77
C GLU A 276 17.24 1.40 0.42
N ASN A 277 15.92 1.20 0.32
CA ASN A 277 15.31 0.65 -0.88
C ASN A 277 15.38 1.64 -2.07
N ASN A 278 15.51 1.09 -3.27
CA ASN A 278 15.69 1.87 -4.50
C ASN A 278 14.36 2.18 -5.19
N LEU A 279 13.50 2.98 -4.55
CA LEU A 279 12.34 3.53 -5.25
C LEU A 279 12.82 4.59 -6.26
N LEU A 280 12.35 4.46 -7.51
CA LEU A 280 12.66 5.36 -8.60
C LEU A 280 11.43 6.18 -8.99
N PHE A 281 11.65 7.45 -9.28
CA PHE A 281 10.65 8.41 -9.72
C PHE A 281 10.91 8.81 -11.19
N ASN A 282 9.83 9.00 -11.93
CA ASN A 282 9.85 9.46 -13.31
C ASN A 282 8.83 10.59 -13.47
N TYR A 283 9.22 11.68 -14.12
CA TYR A 283 8.29 12.74 -14.47
C TYR A 283 7.39 12.33 -15.64
N GLY A 284 6.19 12.92 -15.69
CA GLY A 284 5.31 12.88 -16.86
C GLY A 284 4.77 11.49 -17.24
N ILE A 285 4.82 10.49 -16.36
CA ILE A 285 4.13 9.22 -16.59
C ILE A 285 2.63 9.46 -16.47
N VAL A 286 1.93 9.21 -17.57
CA VAL A 286 0.47 9.30 -17.64
C VAL A 286 -0.13 8.03 -17.03
N LYS A 287 -1.00 8.18 -16.03
CA LYS A 287 -1.64 7.04 -15.35
C LYS A 287 -3.07 7.37 -14.97
N LEU A 288 -3.99 6.43 -15.15
CA LEU A 288 -5.37 6.53 -14.67
C LEU A 288 -5.53 5.73 -13.38
N ASN A 289 -6.26 6.30 -12.42
CA ASN A 289 -6.61 5.62 -11.18
C ASN A 289 -7.90 4.80 -11.36
N PRO A 290 -7.84 3.45 -11.39
CA PRO A 290 -9.02 2.61 -11.64
C PRO A 290 -10.07 2.71 -10.53
N ASN A 291 -9.68 3.09 -9.32
CA ASN A 291 -10.54 3.10 -8.14
C ASN A 291 -11.15 4.47 -7.84
N LYS A 292 -10.89 5.48 -8.68
CA LYS A 292 -11.35 6.86 -8.46
C LYS A 292 -11.90 7.45 -9.76
N TYR A 293 -13.12 7.05 -10.08
CA TYR A 293 -13.93 7.70 -11.11
C TYR A 293 -15.33 8.04 -10.60
N SER A 294 -15.98 8.97 -11.28
CA SER A 294 -17.37 9.35 -11.06
C SER A 294 -18.07 9.44 -12.41
N LEU A 295 -19.34 9.02 -12.50
CA LEU A 295 -20.11 9.04 -13.76
C LEU A 295 -21.51 9.67 -13.59
N PRO A 296 -21.65 10.89 -13.06
CA PRO A 296 -22.93 11.57 -13.02
C PRO A 296 -23.38 11.96 -14.43
N ASN A 297 -24.59 11.58 -14.83
CA ASN A 297 -25.20 12.00 -16.11
C ASN A 297 -24.33 11.74 -17.35
N ARG A 298 -23.63 10.59 -17.40
CA ARG A 298 -22.65 10.24 -18.46
C ARG A 298 -21.45 11.18 -18.56
N VAL A 299 -21.25 12.12 -17.65
CA VAL A 299 -20.01 12.89 -17.53
C VAL A 299 -19.03 12.03 -16.75
N LEU A 300 -18.13 11.38 -17.47
CA LEU A 300 -17.09 10.58 -16.86
C LEU A 300 -16.03 11.52 -16.31
N GLN A 301 -15.78 11.46 -15.00
CA GLN A 301 -14.68 12.13 -14.34
C GLN A 301 -13.69 11.07 -13.86
N LEU A 302 -12.45 11.14 -14.36
CA LEU A 302 -11.35 10.26 -14.04
C LEU A 302 -10.28 11.00 -13.25
N ASN A 303 -9.73 10.34 -12.23
CA ASN A 303 -8.54 10.82 -11.55
C ASN A 303 -7.30 10.06 -12.05
N GLY A 304 -6.15 10.72 -12.03
CA GLY A 304 -4.90 10.14 -12.50
C GLY A 304 -3.70 11.04 -12.26
N ASP A 305 -2.60 10.69 -12.92
CA ASP A 305 -1.32 11.40 -12.88
C ASP A 305 -0.98 11.89 -14.29
N CYS A 306 -0.50 13.13 -14.38
CA CYS A 306 0.03 13.74 -15.61
C CYS A 306 -0.91 13.60 -16.82
N LEU A 307 -2.20 13.86 -16.63
CA LEU A 307 -3.23 13.72 -17.66
C LEU A 307 -3.10 14.73 -18.81
N GLY A 308 -2.16 15.66 -18.73
CA GLY A 308 -1.87 16.64 -19.77
C GLY A 308 -2.81 17.84 -19.74
N ASN A 309 -3.24 18.28 -20.92
CA ASN A 309 -4.16 19.39 -21.08
C ASN A 309 -5.23 19.06 -22.14
N SER A 310 -6.35 19.78 -22.11
CA SER A 310 -7.50 19.51 -22.99
C SER A 310 -7.20 19.58 -24.49
N ASN A 311 -6.13 20.27 -24.92
CA ASN A 311 -5.82 20.43 -26.33
C ASN A 311 -4.92 19.31 -26.86
N ASP A 312 -4.03 18.79 -26.03
CA ASP A 312 -2.98 17.84 -26.44
C ASP A 312 -3.26 16.40 -26.01
N THR A 313 -4.17 16.20 -25.04
CA THR A 313 -4.52 14.87 -24.55
C THR A 313 -5.49 14.17 -25.48
N VAL A 314 -5.13 12.97 -25.92
CA VAL A 314 -5.95 12.12 -26.78
C VAL A 314 -6.62 11.02 -25.95
N VAL A 315 -7.94 10.94 -26.03
CA VAL A 315 -8.73 9.91 -25.34
C VAL A 315 -8.98 8.73 -26.27
N TYR A 316 -8.77 7.52 -25.75
CA TYR A 316 -9.04 6.27 -26.42
C TYR A 316 -10.19 5.56 -25.73
N LEU A 317 -11.26 5.28 -26.48
CA LEU A 317 -12.43 4.53 -26.02
C LEU A 317 -12.46 3.18 -26.74
N ASN A 318 -12.43 2.08 -25.98
CA ASN A 318 -12.31 0.72 -26.49
C ASN A 318 -11.16 0.56 -27.52
N GLY A 319 -10.02 1.17 -27.22
CA GLY A 319 -8.80 1.14 -28.06
C GLY A 319 -8.83 2.04 -29.31
N LYS A 320 -9.91 2.79 -29.56
CA LYS A 320 -10.02 3.71 -30.70
C LYS A 320 -9.84 5.15 -30.25
N ILE A 321 -9.12 5.94 -31.04
CA ILE A 321 -9.04 7.39 -30.85
C ILE A 321 -10.46 7.96 -31.00
N THR A 322 -10.92 8.66 -29.97
CA THR A 322 -12.23 9.32 -29.99
C THR A 322 -12.04 10.81 -29.85
N LYS A 323 -12.66 11.58 -30.75
CA LYS A 323 -12.67 13.04 -30.64
C LYS A 323 -13.67 13.46 -29.56
N ILE A 324 -13.17 14.05 -28.49
CA ILE A 324 -13.95 14.52 -27.35
C ILE A 324 -13.91 16.05 -27.35
N ASN A 325 -15.03 16.70 -27.67
CA ASN A 325 -15.07 18.16 -27.81
C ASN A 325 -15.18 18.89 -26.46
N ASP A 326 -15.68 18.21 -25.43
CA ASP A 326 -15.93 18.73 -24.09
C ASP A 326 -14.89 18.22 -23.06
N LEU A 327 -13.70 17.84 -23.53
CA LEU A 327 -12.62 17.36 -22.68
C LEU A 327 -12.13 18.47 -21.76
N GLN A 328 -12.23 18.27 -20.46
CA GLN A 328 -11.70 19.18 -19.44
C GLN A 328 -10.64 18.49 -18.61
N ILE A 329 -9.50 19.14 -18.42
CA ILE A 329 -8.43 18.69 -17.53
C ILE A 329 -8.08 19.83 -16.58
N ASN A 330 -7.97 19.52 -15.28
CA ASN A 330 -7.64 20.53 -14.28
C ASN A 330 -6.19 21.03 -14.43
N TYR A 331 -5.87 22.17 -13.80
CA TYR A 331 -4.55 22.79 -13.89
C TYR A 331 -3.40 21.85 -13.47
N TYR A 332 -3.61 21.03 -12.43
CA TYR A 332 -2.63 20.09 -11.89
C TYR A 332 -2.51 18.78 -12.67
N GLU A 333 -3.31 18.60 -13.73
CA GLU A 333 -3.31 17.40 -14.57
C GLU A 333 -3.65 16.09 -13.82
N THR A 334 -4.46 16.20 -12.77
CA THR A 334 -4.86 15.08 -11.90
C THR A 334 -6.29 14.62 -12.12
N THR A 335 -7.10 15.41 -12.82
CA THR A 335 -8.51 15.14 -13.07
C THR A 335 -8.84 15.47 -14.51
N LEU A 336 -9.48 14.52 -15.20
CA LEU A 336 -9.96 14.62 -16.56
C LEU A 336 -11.46 14.32 -16.59
N SER A 337 -12.25 15.07 -17.34
CA SER A 337 -13.68 14.81 -17.49
C SER A 337 -14.21 15.08 -18.89
N PHE A 338 -15.18 14.26 -19.31
CA PHE A 338 -15.90 14.42 -20.58
C PHE A 338 -17.21 13.65 -20.60
N LYS A 339 -18.13 13.99 -21.50
CA LYS A 339 -19.36 13.23 -21.73
C LYS A 339 -19.11 12.00 -22.59
N ILE A 340 -19.49 10.81 -22.11
CA ILE A 340 -19.36 9.57 -22.86
C ILE A 340 -20.30 9.60 -24.09
N PRO A 341 -19.79 9.39 -25.34
CA PRO A 341 -20.61 9.32 -26.55
C PRO A 341 -21.72 8.26 -26.48
N ASP A 342 -22.88 8.54 -27.06
CA ASP A 342 -24.10 7.71 -26.92
C ASP A 342 -23.97 6.29 -27.53
N GLU A 343 -22.99 6.06 -28.38
CA GLU A 343 -22.68 4.74 -28.94
C GLU A 343 -22.23 3.72 -27.89
N PHE A 344 -21.69 4.17 -26.75
CA PHE A 344 -21.27 3.30 -25.64
C PHE A 344 -22.41 3.11 -24.66
N LYS A 345 -22.90 1.86 -24.56
CA LYS A 345 -24.11 1.54 -23.80
C LYS A 345 -23.82 0.92 -22.44
N SER A 346 -22.96 -0.08 -22.34
CA SER A 346 -22.79 -0.88 -21.11
C SER A 346 -21.41 -0.73 -20.49
N LYS A 347 -20.36 -1.16 -21.18
CA LYS A 347 -18.97 -1.12 -20.71
C LYS A 347 -18.13 -0.23 -21.62
N LEU A 348 -17.21 0.49 -21.00
CA LEU A 348 -16.31 1.39 -21.68
C LEU A 348 -14.90 1.21 -21.14
N ASN A 349 -13.98 0.75 -21.98
CA ASN A 349 -12.58 0.81 -21.65
C ASN A 349 -12.02 2.17 -22.04
N VAL A 350 -11.35 2.84 -21.10
CA VAL A 350 -10.79 4.17 -21.29
C VAL A 350 -9.29 4.14 -21.07
N SER A 351 -8.56 4.76 -21.97
CA SER A 351 -7.15 5.07 -21.81
C SER A 351 -6.86 6.44 -22.41
N VAL A 352 -5.78 7.08 -21.97
CA VAL A 352 -5.41 8.43 -22.41
C VAL A 352 -3.95 8.46 -22.84
N LYS A 353 -3.67 9.28 -23.85
CA LYS A 353 -2.32 9.50 -24.36
C LYS A 353 -1.98 10.98 -24.30
N TYR A 354 -0.83 11.29 -23.72
CA TYR A 354 -0.27 12.64 -23.69
C TYR A 354 1.24 12.56 -23.91
N ASN A 355 1.81 13.46 -24.73
CA ASN A 355 3.25 13.47 -25.08
C ASN A 355 3.82 12.10 -25.48
N ASN A 356 3.08 11.35 -26.31
CA ASN A 356 3.43 10.00 -26.73
C ASN A 356 3.51 8.92 -25.64
N ILE A 357 3.08 9.21 -24.41
CA ILE A 357 3.00 8.25 -23.32
C ILE A 357 1.54 7.83 -23.15
N MET A 358 1.29 6.52 -23.21
CA MET A 358 -0.02 5.92 -23.01
C MET A 358 -0.24 5.59 -21.53
N SER A 359 -1.43 5.87 -21.01
CA SER A 359 -1.83 5.41 -19.68
C SER A 359 -2.14 3.91 -19.66
N ASN A 360 -2.30 3.37 -18.46
CA ASN A 360 -3.06 2.13 -18.29
C ASN A 360 -4.51 2.30 -18.78
N GLU A 361 -5.12 1.18 -19.18
CA GLU A 361 -6.53 1.11 -19.51
C GLU A 361 -7.35 0.82 -18.24
N ILE A 362 -8.52 1.45 -18.12
CA ILE A 362 -9.48 1.18 -17.05
C ILE A 362 -10.83 0.83 -17.67
N GLN A 363 -11.54 -0.15 -17.10
CA GLN A 363 -12.90 -0.48 -17.49
C GLN A 363 -13.89 0.28 -16.63
N ILE A 364 -14.80 1.00 -17.29
CA ILE A 364 -15.89 1.75 -16.68
C ILE A 364 -17.19 1.03 -16.99
N ASP A 365 -17.91 0.65 -15.94
CA ASP A 365 -19.30 0.22 -16.06
C ASP A 365 -20.19 1.47 -16.14
N ILE A 366 -20.87 1.63 -17.28
CA ILE A 366 -21.80 2.74 -17.48
C ILE A 366 -23.05 2.44 -16.66
N SER A 367 -23.31 3.28 -15.66
CA SER A 367 -24.50 3.16 -14.81
C SER A 367 -25.79 3.41 -15.59
N PHE A 368 -26.93 3.13 -14.95
CA PHE A 368 -28.26 3.46 -15.46
C PHE A 368 -28.36 4.90 -15.96
N TYR A 369 -28.87 5.09 -17.17
CA TYR A 369 -29.07 6.41 -17.76
C TYR A 369 -30.29 6.42 -18.68
N SER A 370 -30.73 7.62 -19.06
CA SER A 370 -31.82 7.85 -19.99
C SER A 370 -31.41 8.76 -21.13
N SER A 371 -31.99 8.53 -22.32
CA SER A 371 -31.95 9.44 -23.45
C SER A 371 -33.36 9.89 -23.79
N LEU A 372 -33.53 11.18 -24.06
CA LEU A 372 -34.77 11.71 -24.63
C LEU A 372 -34.86 11.27 -26.10
N SER A 373 -35.92 10.57 -26.46
CA SER A 373 -36.06 9.92 -27.77
C SER A 373 -36.97 10.69 -28.74
N ASN A 374 -37.66 11.73 -28.27
CA ASN A 374 -38.54 12.56 -29.09
C ASN A 374 -38.38 14.07 -28.80
N GLN A 375 -39.27 14.88 -29.39
CA GLN A 375 -39.22 16.35 -29.32
C GLN A 375 -39.41 16.89 -27.90
N SER A 376 -38.94 18.11 -27.66
CA SER A 376 -39.24 18.90 -26.47
C SER A 376 -40.75 18.98 -26.20
N PRO A 377 -41.21 18.95 -24.94
CA PRO A 377 -42.62 19.13 -24.65
C PRO A 377 -43.07 20.53 -25.03
N ASN A 378 -44.31 20.60 -25.49
CA ASN A 378 -44.97 21.84 -25.81
C ASN A 378 -45.23 22.62 -24.52
N THR A 379 -45.03 23.92 -24.60
CA THR A 379 -45.49 24.85 -23.55
C THR A 379 -47.03 24.89 -23.47
N ASN A 380 -47.74 24.49 -24.54
CA ASN A 380 -49.19 24.39 -24.61
C ASN A 380 -49.67 22.93 -24.69
N GLY A 381 -50.51 22.53 -23.73
CA GLY A 381 -51.11 21.20 -23.67
C GLY A 381 -50.14 20.12 -23.18
N ASN A 382 -50.71 18.97 -22.81
CA ASN A 382 -49.90 17.85 -22.36
C ASN A 382 -49.16 17.24 -23.56
N SER A 383 -47.87 16.96 -23.38
CA SER A 383 -47.01 16.37 -24.40
C SER A 383 -46.61 14.96 -24.01
N ILE A 384 -46.67 14.03 -24.96
CA ILE A 384 -46.14 12.69 -24.76
C ILE A 384 -44.64 12.72 -25.04
N ILE A 385 -43.83 12.48 -24.01
CA ILE A 385 -42.38 12.45 -24.08
C ILE A 385 -41.90 11.02 -23.92
N ILE A 386 -40.96 10.59 -24.77
CA ILE A 386 -40.41 9.24 -24.73
C ILE A 386 -38.98 9.31 -24.22
N PHE A 387 -38.70 8.57 -23.15
CA PHE A 387 -37.34 8.30 -22.73
C PHE A 387 -37.00 6.84 -23.00
N THR A 388 -35.83 6.62 -23.59
CA THR A 388 -35.20 5.29 -23.63
C THR A 388 -34.25 5.18 -22.45
N LEU A 389 -34.48 4.18 -21.61
CA LEU A 389 -33.69 3.84 -20.44
C LEU A 389 -32.72 2.73 -20.82
N TYR A 390 -31.50 2.81 -20.32
CA TYR A 390 -30.43 1.86 -20.60
C TYR A 390 -29.80 1.35 -19.30
N ASN A 391 -29.23 0.14 -19.36
CA ASN A 391 -28.59 -0.56 -18.24
C ASN A 391 -29.53 -0.73 -17.04
N ILE A 392 -30.78 -1.09 -17.33
CA ILE A 392 -31.74 -1.50 -16.30
C ILE A 392 -31.19 -2.78 -15.66
N ILE A 393 -31.21 -2.90 -14.33
CA ILE A 393 -30.81 -4.15 -13.66
C ILE A 393 -31.94 -5.18 -13.74
N PRO A 394 -31.64 -6.50 -13.73
CA PRO A 394 -32.64 -7.55 -13.84
C PRO A 394 -33.82 -7.45 -12.87
N ALA A 395 -33.58 -6.98 -11.64
CA ALA A 395 -34.63 -6.79 -10.65
C ALA A 395 -35.70 -5.75 -11.05
N ASN A 396 -35.37 -4.84 -11.97
CA ASN A 396 -36.24 -3.74 -12.39
C ASN A 396 -36.86 -3.94 -13.78
N TYR A 397 -36.62 -5.08 -14.45
CA TYR A 397 -37.09 -5.30 -15.83
C TYR A 397 -38.61 -5.20 -16.01
N TYR A 398 -39.37 -5.47 -14.95
CA TYR A 398 -40.84 -5.45 -14.96
C TYR A 398 -41.42 -4.31 -14.13
N GLU A 399 -40.57 -3.41 -13.64
CA GLU A 399 -40.98 -2.28 -12.81
C GLU A 399 -41.52 -1.12 -13.65
N LYS A 400 -42.45 -0.35 -13.08
CA LYS A 400 -42.97 0.85 -13.75
C LYS A 400 -41.98 1.99 -13.61
N SER A 401 -41.64 2.63 -14.73
CA SER A 401 -40.84 3.85 -14.71
C SER A 401 -41.68 5.06 -14.27
N SER A 402 -41.05 6.03 -13.61
CA SER A 402 -41.64 7.32 -13.26
C SER A 402 -40.62 8.45 -13.44
N ILE A 403 -41.11 9.65 -13.72
CA ILE A 403 -40.35 10.90 -13.70
C ILE A 403 -40.71 11.63 -12.42
N ARG A 404 -39.72 12.08 -11.66
CA ARG A 404 -39.89 13.00 -10.53
C ARG A 404 -39.34 14.37 -10.91
N ILE A 405 -40.18 15.39 -10.90
CA ILE A 405 -39.76 16.77 -11.13
C ILE A 405 -39.14 17.30 -9.84
N LYS A 406 -37.90 17.81 -9.90
CA LYS A 406 -37.16 18.18 -8.68
C LYS A 406 -37.77 19.36 -7.93
N SER A 407 -38.30 20.34 -8.67
CA SER A 407 -38.79 21.60 -8.10
C SER A 407 -39.99 21.44 -7.18
N ASP A 408 -40.90 20.51 -7.50
CA ASP A 408 -42.20 20.35 -6.82
C ASP A 408 -42.44 18.90 -6.36
N GLN A 409 -41.48 18.00 -6.59
CA GLN A 409 -41.57 16.57 -6.28
C GLN A 409 -42.73 15.84 -6.99
N THR A 410 -43.31 16.45 -8.02
CA THR A 410 -44.40 15.83 -8.80
C THR A 410 -43.90 14.57 -9.49
N ARG A 411 -44.68 13.48 -9.38
CA ARG A 411 -44.34 12.17 -9.96
C ARG A 411 -45.26 11.83 -11.12
N ILE A 412 -44.69 11.60 -12.29
CA ILE A 412 -45.39 11.25 -13.53
C ILE A 412 -45.03 9.82 -13.89
N TYR A 413 -46.01 8.93 -14.01
CA TYR A 413 -45.77 7.53 -14.33
C TYR A 413 -45.69 7.32 -15.85
N GLY A 414 -44.73 6.49 -16.26
CA GLY A 414 -44.51 6.15 -17.65
C GLY A 414 -45.28 4.90 -18.08
N THR A 415 -45.56 4.81 -19.38
CA THR A 415 -46.16 3.64 -20.04
C THR A 415 -45.15 3.06 -21.04
N PRO A 416 -44.90 1.73 -21.07
CA PRO A 416 -43.97 1.14 -22.05
C PRO A 416 -44.41 1.42 -23.49
N VAL A 417 -43.47 1.81 -24.37
CA VAL A 417 -43.78 2.17 -25.78
C VAL A 417 -43.90 0.95 -26.69
N ASN A 418 -43.20 -0.15 -26.37
CA ASN A 418 -43.27 -1.41 -27.13
C ASN A 418 -43.64 -2.54 -26.18
N SER A 419 -44.91 -2.95 -26.17
CA SER A 419 -45.42 -4.13 -25.47
C SER A 419 -45.38 -5.40 -26.35
N SER A 420 -44.36 -5.56 -27.19
CA SER A 420 -44.15 -6.84 -27.87
C SER A 420 -43.24 -7.70 -26.99
N ASN A 421 -43.72 -8.88 -26.62
CA ASN A 421 -43.04 -9.89 -25.81
C ASN A 421 -41.71 -10.44 -26.41
N ASN A 422 -41.11 -9.72 -27.36
CA ASN A 422 -39.92 -10.10 -28.13
C ASN A 422 -38.85 -8.99 -28.16
N SER A 423 -38.79 -8.06 -27.19
CA SER A 423 -37.57 -7.26 -27.03
C SER A 423 -36.49 -8.16 -26.42
N THR A 424 -35.54 -8.60 -27.24
CA THR A 424 -34.44 -9.47 -26.82
C THR A 424 -33.46 -8.82 -25.83
N ASN A 425 -33.58 -7.51 -25.57
CA ASN A 425 -32.68 -6.77 -24.71
C ASN A 425 -33.46 -6.03 -23.60
N GLN A 426 -33.69 -6.70 -22.47
CA GLN A 426 -34.50 -6.20 -21.34
C GLN A 426 -33.81 -5.08 -20.52
N ASP A 427 -32.51 -4.92 -20.71
CA ASP A 427 -31.65 -3.85 -20.20
C ASP A 427 -31.91 -2.48 -20.86
N ILE A 428 -32.64 -2.45 -21.99
CA ILE A 428 -33.01 -1.25 -22.73
C ILE A 428 -34.53 -1.21 -22.92
N GLN A 429 -35.18 -0.19 -22.36
CA GLN A 429 -36.64 -0.05 -22.48
C GLN A 429 -37.04 1.40 -22.71
N SER A 430 -38.06 1.62 -23.54
CA SER A 430 -38.61 2.95 -23.81
C SER A 430 -39.95 3.14 -23.12
N PHE A 431 -40.10 4.26 -22.41
CA PHE A 431 -41.32 4.64 -21.71
C PHE A 431 -41.83 5.99 -22.23
N SER A 432 -43.13 6.10 -22.44
CA SER A 432 -43.84 7.33 -22.74
C SER A 432 -44.39 7.94 -21.44
N PHE A 433 -44.25 9.25 -21.30
CA PHE A 433 -44.70 10.02 -20.15
C PHE A 433 -45.57 11.17 -20.64
N LEU A 434 -46.73 11.36 -20.01
CA LEU A 434 -47.60 12.50 -20.28
C LEU A 434 -47.13 13.70 -19.45
N ILE A 435 -46.29 14.55 -20.04
CA ILE A 435 -45.73 15.73 -19.40
C ILE A 435 -46.74 16.88 -19.48
N PRO A 436 -47.11 17.52 -18.36
CA PRO A 436 -48.01 18.66 -18.36
C PRO A 436 -47.37 19.88 -19.03
N SER A 437 -48.20 20.80 -19.50
CA SER A 437 -47.77 22.11 -20.00
C SER A 437 -46.94 22.86 -18.96
N GLY A 438 -45.91 23.58 -19.42
CA GLY A 438 -45.00 24.33 -18.56
C GLY A 438 -44.07 25.22 -19.39
N CYS A 439 -43.07 25.80 -18.75
CA CYS A 439 -42.10 26.67 -19.41
C CYS A 439 -40.67 26.45 -18.87
N GLY A 440 -39.71 26.84 -19.70
CA GLY A 440 -38.28 26.80 -19.37
C GLY A 440 -37.69 25.39 -19.32
N LYS A 441 -36.64 25.23 -18.52
CA LYS A 441 -35.99 23.95 -18.25
C LYS A 441 -36.46 23.41 -16.90
N LYS A 442 -36.80 22.13 -16.83
CA LYS A 442 -37.13 21.40 -15.61
C LYS A 442 -36.12 20.29 -15.37
N ASP A 443 -35.49 20.30 -14.21
CA ASP A 443 -34.65 19.20 -13.77
C ASP A 443 -35.52 18.07 -13.21
N ILE A 444 -35.22 16.85 -13.63
CA ILE A 444 -36.00 15.67 -13.32
C ILE A 444 -35.10 14.52 -12.86
N ASP A 445 -35.67 13.55 -12.17
CA ASP A 445 -35.07 12.22 -11.98
C ASP A 445 -35.98 11.18 -12.64
N ILE A 446 -35.41 10.31 -13.46
CA ILE A 446 -36.12 9.17 -14.03
C ILE A 446 -35.81 7.96 -13.17
N ILE A 447 -36.86 7.27 -12.71
CA ILE A 447 -36.81 6.22 -11.68
C ILE A 447 -37.48 4.97 -12.22
N ILE A 448 -36.82 3.81 -12.13
CA ILE A 448 -37.40 2.49 -12.41
C ILE A 448 -36.99 1.52 -11.29
N GLY A 449 -37.96 0.97 -10.55
CA GLY A 449 -37.70 0.18 -9.35
C GLY A 449 -36.81 0.92 -8.36
N ASN A 450 -35.63 0.35 -8.07
CA ASN A 450 -34.62 0.96 -7.19
C ASN A 450 -33.54 1.78 -7.92
N GLN A 451 -33.57 1.87 -9.25
CA GLN A 451 -32.64 2.68 -10.03
C GLN A 451 -33.20 4.08 -10.29
N SER A 452 -32.32 5.09 -10.27
CA SER A 452 -32.68 6.45 -10.67
C SER A 452 -31.53 7.12 -11.41
N CYS A 453 -31.84 7.98 -12.39
CA CYS A 453 -30.87 8.82 -13.06
C CYS A 453 -31.38 10.27 -13.18
N PRO A 454 -30.53 11.28 -12.95
CA PRO A 454 -30.90 12.66 -13.21
C PRO A 454 -31.02 12.92 -14.72
N SER A 455 -31.94 13.80 -15.09
CA SER A 455 -32.13 14.28 -16.46
C SER A 455 -32.75 15.67 -16.43
N SER A 456 -33.05 16.23 -17.61
CA SER A 456 -33.77 17.48 -17.73
C SER A 456 -34.66 17.49 -18.95
N ILE A 457 -35.78 18.19 -18.83
CA ILE A 457 -36.71 18.44 -19.91
C ILE A 457 -36.72 19.95 -20.17
N THR A 458 -36.51 20.34 -21.43
CA THR A 458 -36.60 21.75 -21.84
C THR A 458 -37.80 21.90 -22.75
N TYR A 459 -38.75 22.74 -22.34
CA TYR A 459 -39.94 23.03 -23.13
C TYR A 459 -39.55 23.77 -24.42
N SER A 460 -40.37 23.64 -25.46
CA SER A 460 -40.15 24.32 -26.74
C SER A 460 -40.01 25.83 -26.54
N GLU A 461 -39.01 26.43 -27.18
CA GLU A 461 -38.83 27.88 -27.16
C GLU A 461 -40.01 28.57 -27.87
N PRO A 462 -40.41 29.76 -27.40
CA PRO A 462 -41.42 30.55 -28.10
C PRO A 462 -40.93 30.95 -29.49
N ILE A 463 -41.78 30.77 -30.50
CA ILE A 463 -41.48 31.19 -31.88
C ILE A 463 -42.07 32.58 -32.10
N VAL A 464 -41.21 33.59 -32.16
CA VAL A 464 -41.62 34.96 -32.52
C VAL A 464 -41.72 35.06 -34.04
N SER A 465 -42.92 35.38 -34.56
CA SER A 465 -43.16 35.51 -36.00
C SER A 465 -42.99 36.95 -36.50
N ASN A 466 -43.37 37.95 -35.70
CA ASN A 466 -43.23 39.36 -36.05
C ASN A 466 -43.28 40.23 -34.79
N CYS A 467 -42.62 41.38 -34.74
CA CYS A 467 -42.82 42.37 -33.68
C CYS A 467 -43.17 43.73 -34.28
N ILE A 468 -44.23 44.36 -33.78
CA ILE A 468 -44.70 45.68 -34.20
C ILE A 468 -44.48 46.65 -33.03
N VAL A 469 -43.89 47.79 -33.33
CA VAL A 469 -43.82 48.90 -32.37
C VAL A 469 -45.12 49.71 -32.50
N SER A 470 -45.90 49.77 -31.43
CA SER A 470 -47.09 50.63 -31.37
C SER A 470 -46.82 51.84 -30.48
N GLY A 471 -47.21 53.04 -30.94
CA GLY A 471 -47.10 54.27 -30.15
C GLY A 471 -46.06 55.31 -30.60
N PHE A 472 -45.80 55.50 -31.90
CA PHE A 472 -45.05 56.68 -32.36
C PHE A 472 -45.80 57.97 -31.96
N GLY A 473 -45.38 58.59 -30.85
CA GLY A 473 -45.78 59.96 -30.48
C GLY A 473 -46.23 60.24 -29.05
N SER A 474 -46.41 59.24 -28.16
CA SER A 474 -46.85 59.56 -26.78
C SER A 474 -46.35 58.59 -25.70
N LYS A 475 -45.29 59.02 -25.02
CA LYS A 475 -44.78 58.63 -23.68
C LYS A 475 -44.53 57.15 -23.30
N ASN A 476 -45.10 56.15 -23.97
CA ASN A 476 -44.83 54.72 -23.71
C ASN A 476 -44.68 53.97 -25.04
N ASP A 477 -43.46 53.61 -25.41
CA ASP A 477 -43.17 52.83 -26.62
C ASP A 477 -43.43 51.34 -26.31
N ASN A 478 -44.42 50.73 -26.98
CA ASN A 478 -44.78 49.33 -26.77
C ASN A 478 -44.27 48.46 -27.92
N ILE A 479 -43.45 47.46 -27.64
CA ILE A 479 -43.11 46.42 -28.61
C ILE A 479 -44.09 45.26 -28.42
N ILE A 480 -44.95 45.04 -29.42
CA ILE A 480 -45.90 43.93 -29.45
C ILE A 480 -45.34 42.86 -30.36
N CYS A 481 -44.93 41.73 -29.78
CA CYS A 481 -44.49 40.57 -30.54
C CYS A 481 -45.64 39.58 -30.73
N TYR A 482 -45.84 39.21 -31.99
CA TYR A 482 -46.70 38.14 -32.47
C TYR A 482 -45.86 36.89 -32.67
N GLY A 483 -46.44 35.75 -32.37
CA GLY A 483 -45.71 34.49 -32.38
C GLY A 483 -46.48 33.39 -31.68
N ASN A 484 -45.98 32.17 -31.82
CA ASN A 484 -46.41 31.06 -30.99
C ASN A 484 -45.60 31.07 -29.69
N PHE A 485 -46.12 31.78 -28.69
CA PHE A 485 -45.58 31.79 -27.33
C PHE A 485 -46.06 30.61 -26.49
N GLY A 486 -46.88 29.74 -27.10
CA GLY A 486 -47.29 28.44 -26.59
C GLY A 486 -47.90 28.45 -25.19
N ASN A 487 -48.80 29.39 -24.87
CA ASN A 487 -49.69 29.29 -23.71
C ASN A 487 -51.14 29.14 -24.20
N LYS A 488 -51.94 28.25 -23.57
CA LYS A 488 -53.29 27.91 -24.05
C LYS A 488 -54.31 29.04 -23.88
N ASP A 489 -54.14 29.94 -22.92
CA ASP A 489 -55.27 30.77 -22.47
C ASP A 489 -54.97 32.24 -22.13
N TYR A 490 -53.82 32.81 -22.49
CA TYR A 490 -53.59 34.23 -22.14
C TYR A 490 -53.13 35.16 -23.26
N PHE A 491 -52.30 34.76 -24.23
CA PHE A 491 -51.79 35.74 -25.19
C PHE A 491 -51.33 35.11 -26.53
N ASN A 492 -52.09 35.34 -27.62
CA ASN A 492 -51.58 35.23 -29.01
C ASN A 492 -50.63 36.40 -29.37
N GLN A 493 -50.41 37.31 -28.42
CA GLN A 493 -49.65 38.55 -28.53
C GLN A 493 -48.96 38.83 -27.19
N SER A 494 -47.63 38.83 -27.15
CA SER A 494 -46.90 39.26 -25.95
C SER A 494 -46.46 40.70 -26.17
N SER A 495 -46.82 41.58 -25.23
CA SER A 495 -46.33 42.96 -25.23
C SER A 495 -45.24 43.12 -24.19
N ILE A 496 -44.09 43.64 -24.59
CA ILE A 496 -43.03 44.06 -23.68
C ILE A 496 -43.08 45.58 -23.63
N LEU A 497 -43.36 46.10 -22.44
CA LEU A 497 -43.46 47.53 -22.18
C LEU A 497 -42.08 48.03 -21.75
N PHE A 498 -41.39 48.76 -22.63
CA PHE A 498 -40.13 49.38 -22.26
C PHE A 498 -40.44 50.74 -21.62
N SER A 499 -40.44 50.79 -20.28
CA SER A 499 -40.38 52.08 -19.59
C SER A 499 -38.97 52.63 -19.73
N LYS A 500 -38.82 53.93 -20.00
CA LYS A 500 -37.58 54.61 -20.44
C LYS A 500 -36.35 54.51 -19.52
N ASN A 501 -36.33 53.68 -18.48
CA ASN A 501 -35.22 53.59 -17.54
C ASN A 501 -34.74 52.14 -17.35
N GLU A 502 -33.82 51.71 -18.23
CA GLU A 502 -32.92 50.53 -18.14
C GLU A 502 -33.28 49.30 -19.01
N ILE A 503 -32.29 48.88 -19.80
CA ILE A 503 -32.12 47.54 -20.41
C ILE A 503 -31.03 46.83 -19.62
#